data_AF-A0A7Y0MGH1-F1
#
_entry.id   AF-A0A7Y0MGH1-F1
#
_cell.length_a   1.000
_cell.length_b   1.000
_cell.length_c   1.000
_cell.angle_alpha   90.00
_cell.angle_beta   90.00
_cell.angle_gamma   90.00
#
_symmetry.space_group_name_H-M   'P 1'
#
loop_
_entity.id
_entity.type
_entity.pdbx_description
1 polymer ?
#
loop_
_entity_poly.entity_id
_entity_poly.type
_entity_poly.pdbx_seq_one_letter_code
_entity_poly.pdbx_strand_id
1 'polypeptide(L)'
;MSRQTEYLLADGSPRYGIRTDDAPAPAVSKPVTGKLPAEAAAGLHRQQLAMAAALRTVRFRSEDAEELVAKLRSEHPAEHVEALKAAVDHLGTPRKWARASLYRFTEQVTDSLMDSPAGVSRFLIPAVAAVLFLLGIPALAIGLPLAGYELSLTLPVLALYFFVGARFVGSMMAKARYPERFKLNRYLAEDLYLDVVDATLVRILQDKGTEIDPVTERMANRGWRDIQAVAAKVEEIYSL
;
A
#
# COMPACT_ATOMS: atom_id res chain seq x y z
N MET A 1 -27.75 6.19 -44.93
CA MET A 1 -26.67 5.20 -44.74
C MET A 1 -26.78 4.64 -43.33
N SER A 2 -27.36 3.44 -43.21
CA SER A 2 -27.84 2.82 -41.97
C SER A 2 -26.76 1.95 -41.30
N ARG A 3 -26.42 2.26 -40.05
CA ARG A 3 -25.59 1.42 -39.17
C ARG A 3 -26.40 1.00 -37.93
N GLN A 4 -27.45 0.18 -38.06
CA GLN A 4 -28.23 -0.24 -36.88
C GLN A 4 -28.94 -1.60 -37.06
N THR A 5 -28.20 -2.67 -37.35
CA THR A 5 -28.82 -4.02 -37.42
C THR A 5 -27.98 -5.16 -36.83
N GLU A 6 -26.87 -4.86 -36.15
CA GLU A 6 -25.98 -5.91 -35.61
C GLU A 6 -26.32 -6.35 -34.18
N TYR A 7 -27.35 -5.77 -33.55
CA TYR A 7 -27.66 -5.97 -32.11
C TYR A 7 -29.01 -6.65 -31.81
N LEU A 8 -29.75 -7.11 -32.82
CA LEU A 8 -31.09 -7.72 -32.64
C LEU A 8 -31.09 -9.18 -33.12
N LEU A 9 -31.78 -10.05 -32.38
CA LEU A 9 -32.13 -11.39 -32.88
C LEU A 9 -33.15 -11.28 -34.03
N ALA A 10 -33.34 -12.36 -34.79
CA ALA A 10 -34.28 -12.41 -35.92
C ALA A 10 -35.75 -12.13 -35.54
N ASP A 11 -36.08 -12.21 -34.24
CA ASP A 11 -37.40 -11.89 -33.68
C ASP A 11 -37.53 -10.44 -33.17
N GLY A 12 -36.48 -9.62 -33.30
CA GLY A 12 -36.47 -8.22 -32.87
C GLY A 12 -36.27 -8.01 -31.37
N SER A 13 -35.94 -9.07 -30.62
CA SER A 13 -35.66 -8.95 -29.18
C SER A 13 -34.20 -8.52 -28.91
N PRO A 14 -33.92 -7.74 -27.84
CA PRO A 14 -32.56 -7.39 -27.47
C PRO A 14 -31.76 -8.64 -27.04
N ARG A 15 -30.57 -8.84 -27.61
CA ARG A 15 -29.61 -9.85 -27.11
C ARG A 15 -29.10 -9.43 -25.74
N TYR A 16 -29.79 -9.81 -24.67
CA TYR A 16 -29.17 -9.89 -23.35
C TYR A 16 -28.27 -11.14 -23.35
N GLY A 17 -26.99 -10.94 -23.66
CA GLY A 17 -26.00 -12.01 -23.66
C GLY A 17 -25.87 -12.62 -22.27
N ILE A 18 -26.48 -13.78 -22.06
CA ILE A 18 -25.96 -14.74 -21.09
C ILE A 18 -24.68 -15.27 -21.74
N ARG A 19 -23.52 -14.86 -21.21
CA ARG A 19 -22.27 -15.56 -21.47
C ARG A 19 -22.35 -16.91 -20.76
N THR A 20 -22.90 -17.91 -21.43
CA THR A 20 -22.45 -19.28 -21.21
C THR A 20 -21.07 -19.35 -21.83
N ASP A 21 -20.06 -18.99 -21.05
CA ASP A 21 -18.68 -19.35 -21.39
C ASP A 21 -18.66 -20.89 -21.45
N ASP A 22 -18.36 -21.42 -22.63
CA ASP A 22 -18.03 -22.82 -22.84
C ASP A 22 -17.08 -23.27 -21.73
N ALA A 23 -17.43 -24.37 -21.04
CA ALA A 23 -16.61 -24.93 -19.99
C ALA A 23 -15.16 -25.08 -20.49
N PRO A 24 -14.17 -24.41 -19.87
CA PRO A 24 -12.80 -24.55 -20.31
C PRO A 24 -12.34 -25.98 -19.98
N ALA A 25 -11.78 -26.64 -21.00
CA ALA A 25 -10.99 -27.85 -20.83
C ALA A 25 -9.96 -27.64 -19.70
N PRO A 26 -9.63 -28.68 -18.91
CA PRO A 26 -8.73 -28.55 -17.77
C PRO A 26 -7.42 -27.92 -18.21
N ALA A 27 -7.16 -26.71 -17.70
CA ALA A 27 -5.97 -25.97 -18.01
C ALA A 27 -4.79 -26.69 -17.36
N VAL A 28 -3.94 -27.30 -18.18
CA VAL A 28 -2.65 -27.85 -17.74
C VAL A 28 -1.93 -26.77 -16.93
N SER A 29 -1.73 -27.04 -15.63
CA SER A 29 -1.03 -26.17 -14.70
C SER A 29 0.40 -25.96 -15.20
N LYS A 30 0.68 -24.79 -15.75
CA LYS A 30 2.05 -24.40 -16.08
C LYS A 30 2.81 -24.21 -14.76
N PRO A 31 4.02 -24.78 -14.60
CA PRO A 31 4.84 -24.48 -13.44
C PRO A 31 5.13 -22.99 -13.46
N VAL A 32 4.60 -22.28 -12.46
CA VAL A 32 4.83 -20.85 -12.38
C VAL A 32 6.26 -20.69 -11.87
N THR A 33 7.10 -19.95 -12.60
CA THR A 33 8.49 -19.68 -12.21
C THR A 33 8.53 -18.28 -11.60
N GLY A 34 8.95 -18.15 -10.35
CA GLY A 34 8.98 -16.85 -9.66
C GLY A 34 8.92 -16.97 -8.14
N LYS A 35 9.24 -15.87 -7.44
CA LYS A 35 9.24 -15.78 -5.97
C LYS A 35 7.89 -16.17 -5.38
N LEU A 36 7.91 -16.80 -4.20
CA LEU A 36 6.69 -17.08 -3.45
C LEU A 36 6.00 -15.77 -3.05
N PRO A 37 4.65 -15.71 -3.02
CA PRO A 37 3.93 -14.54 -2.54
C PRO A 37 4.39 -14.09 -1.15
N ALA A 38 4.66 -15.02 -0.23
CA ALA A 38 5.25 -14.74 1.09
C ALA A 38 6.61 -14.03 1.01
N GLU A 39 7.50 -14.45 0.10
CA GLU A 39 8.81 -13.81 -0.08
C GLU A 39 8.66 -12.40 -0.67
N ALA A 40 7.78 -12.24 -1.65
CA ALA A 40 7.51 -10.94 -2.27
C ALA A 40 6.85 -9.97 -1.28
N ALA A 41 5.94 -10.44 -0.43
CA ALA A 41 5.26 -9.64 0.59
C ALA A 41 6.21 -9.12 1.68
N ALA A 42 7.35 -9.80 1.90
CA ALA A 42 8.37 -9.34 2.82
C ALA A 42 8.98 -8.01 2.38
N GLY A 43 8.95 -7.72 1.07
CA GLY A 43 9.42 -6.48 0.45
C GLY A 43 8.58 -5.24 0.76
N LEU A 44 7.33 -5.42 1.18
CA LEU A 44 6.36 -4.32 1.21
C LEU A 44 6.62 -3.32 2.35
N HIS A 45 6.55 -2.03 2.02
CA HIS A 45 6.69 -0.95 3.00
C HIS A 45 5.33 -0.52 3.59
N ARG A 46 5.37 0.20 4.72
CA ARG A 46 4.16 0.55 5.52
C ARG A 46 3.05 1.17 4.67
N GLN A 47 3.37 2.07 3.75
CA GLN A 47 2.37 2.78 2.96
C GLN A 47 1.66 1.88 1.96
N GLN A 48 2.37 0.93 1.35
CA GLN A 48 1.76 -0.08 0.48
C GLN A 48 0.76 -0.91 1.28
N LEU A 49 1.16 -1.40 2.46
CA LEU A 49 0.27 -2.17 3.33
C LEU A 49 -0.92 -1.34 3.85
N ALA A 50 -0.68 -0.09 4.26
CA ALA A 50 -1.72 0.78 4.77
C ALA A 50 -2.74 1.16 3.69
N MET A 51 -2.29 1.41 2.46
CA MET A 51 -3.16 1.69 1.32
C MET A 51 -3.90 0.44 0.86
N ALA A 52 -3.26 -0.74 0.88
CA ALA A 52 -3.91 -2.01 0.56
C ALA A 52 -5.01 -2.33 1.58
N ALA A 53 -4.73 -2.12 2.87
CA ALA A 53 -5.72 -2.23 3.94
C ALA A 53 -6.90 -1.26 3.74
N ALA A 54 -6.63 -0.02 3.35
CA ALA A 54 -7.68 0.96 3.05
C ALA A 54 -8.54 0.52 1.86
N LEU A 55 -7.93 0.06 0.77
CA LEU A 55 -8.65 -0.42 -0.40
C LEU A 55 -9.53 -1.63 -0.06
N ARG A 56 -9.04 -2.52 0.80
CA ARG A 56 -9.80 -3.67 1.30
C ARG A 56 -11.07 -3.24 2.03
N THR A 57 -11.03 -2.19 2.86
CA THR A 57 -12.24 -1.70 3.55
C THR A 57 -13.32 -1.19 2.59
N VAL A 58 -12.94 -0.78 1.38
CA VAL A 58 -13.87 -0.32 0.34
C VAL A 58 -14.36 -1.48 -0.54
N ARG A 59 -13.57 -2.56 -0.64
CA ARG A 59 -13.87 -3.73 -1.48
C ARG A 59 -14.36 -4.89 -0.62
N PHE A 60 -15.68 -5.02 -0.51
CA PHE A 60 -16.30 -6.14 0.18
C PHE A 60 -15.97 -7.48 -0.50
N ARG A 61 -15.77 -8.53 0.31
CA ARG A 61 -15.66 -9.92 -0.14
C ARG A 61 -17.04 -10.57 -0.07
N SER A 62 -17.43 -11.28 -1.11
CA SER A 62 -18.63 -12.12 -1.03
C SER A 62 -18.38 -13.28 -0.08
N GLU A 63 -19.40 -13.68 0.68
CA GLU A 63 -19.32 -14.84 1.59
C GLU A 63 -18.93 -16.11 0.83
N ASP A 64 -19.47 -16.31 -0.38
CA ASP A 64 -19.12 -17.41 -1.28
C ASP A 64 -17.61 -17.50 -1.57
N ALA A 65 -16.92 -16.36 -1.67
CA ALA A 65 -15.49 -16.34 -1.96
C ALA A 65 -14.67 -16.80 -0.74
N GLU A 66 -15.13 -16.50 0.47
CA GLU A 66 -14.47 -16.94 1.70
C GLU A 66 -14.70 -18.44 1.93
N GLU A 67 -15.89 -18.94 1.62
CA GLU A 67 -16.20 -20.37 1.70
C GLU A 67 -15.32 -21.20 0.76
N LEU A 68 -15.14 -20.77 -0.49
CA LEU A 68 -14.27 -21.46 -1.46
C LEU A 68 -12.81 -21.55 -0.98
N VAL A 69 -12.26 -20.46 -0.43
CA VAL A 69 -10.90 -20.43 0.09
C VAL A 69 -10.77 -21.27 1.38
N ALA A 70 -11.77 -21.21 2.26
CA ALA A 70 -11.82 -22.04 3.45
C ALA A 70 -11.86 -23.54 3.09
N LYS A 71 -12.64 -23.90 2.07
CA LYS A 71 -12.71 -25.26 1.53
C LYS A 71 -11.35 -25.71 1.00
N LEU A 72 -10.67 -24.89 0.19
CA LEU A 72 -9.33 -25.17 -0.33
C LEU A 72 -8.32 -25.46 0.81
N ARG A 73 -8.35 -24.67 1.88
CA ARG A 73 -7.49 -24.88 3.07
C ARG A 73 -7.79 -26.20 3.78
N SER A 74 -9.05 -26.62 3.79
CA SER A 74 -9.49 -27.87 4.43
C SER A 74 -9.19 -29.11 3.60
N GLU A 75 -9.25 -29.00 2.27
CA GLU A 75 -8.94 -30.06 1.32
C GLU A 75 -7.42 -30.34 1.24
N HIS A 76 -6.60 -29.31 1.49
CA HIS A 76 -5.14 -29.39 1.42
C HIS A 76 -4.46 -28.92 2.72
N PRO A 77 -4.64 -29.63 3.85
CA PRO A 77 -4.13 -29.18 5.14
C PRO A 77 -2.61 -29.20 5.23
N ALA A 78 -1.93 -30.13 4.56
CA ALA A 78 -0.47 -30.22 4.56
C ALA A 78 0.17 -29.03 3.83
N GLU A 79 -0.33 -28.71 2.64
CA GLU A 79 0.10 -27.55 1.84
C GLU A 79 -0.25 -26.23 2.54
N HIS A 80 -1.38 -26.17 3.24
CA HIS A 80 -1.74 -24.98 4.01
C HIS A 80 -0.77 -24.75 5.18
N VAL A 81 -0.36 -25.81 5.88
CA VAL A 81 0.69 -25.72 6.91
C VAL A 81 2.03 -25.28 6.29
N GLU A 82 2.36 -25.79 5.10
CA GLU A 82 3.55 -25.37 4.35
C GLU A 82 3.49 -23.88 3.97
N ALA A 83 2.34 -23.39 3.49
CA ALA A 83 2.11 -21.99 3.19
C ALA A 83 2.21 -21.08 4.42
N LEU A 84 1.63 -21.51 5.55
CA LEU A 84 1.76 -20.81 6.83
C LEU A 84 3.20 -20.76 7.29
N LYS A 85 3.95 -21.85 7.15
CA LYS A 85 5.37 -21.91 7.50
C LYS A 85 6.17 -20.95 6.62
N ALA A 86 5.96 -20.96 5.31
CA ALA A 86 6.62 -20.02 4.40
C ALA A 86 6.30 -18.55 4.76
N ALA A 87 5.05 -18.25 5.11
CA ALA A 87 4.66 -16.92 5.57
C ALA A 87 5.37 -16.55 6.89
N VAL A 88 5.47 -17.47 7.86
CA VAL A 88 6.18 -17.23 9.12
C VAL A 88 7.68 -17.04 8.89
N ASP A 89 8.29 -17.82 8.01
CA ASP A 89 9.72 -17.77 7.72
C ASP A 89 10.12 -16.44 7.06
N HIS A 90 9.29 -15.92 6.15
CA HIS A 90 9.58 -14.68 5.43
C HIS A 90 9.04 -13.40 6.10
N LEU A 91 7.87 -13.48 6.73
CA LEU A 91 7.16 -12.30 7.28
C LEU A 91 7.20 -12.25 8.81
N GLY A 92 7.46 -13.38 9.47
CA GLY A 92 7.26 -13.54 10.91
C GLY A 92 5.78 -13.59 11.27
N THR A 93 5.40 -13.05 12.43
CA THR A 93 3.99 -12.92 12.81
C THR A 93 3.36 -11.69 12.13
N PRO A 94 2.03 -11.62 11.93
CA PRO A 94 1.37 -10.45 11.35
C PRO A 94 1.77 -9.13 12.04
N ARG A 95 1.94 -9.17 13.37
CA ARG A 95 2.42 -8.04 14.18
C ARG A 95 3.88 -7.68 13.90
N LYS A 96 4.76 -8.67 13.72
CA LYS A 96 6.17 -8.43 13.37
C LYS A 96 6.26 -7.88 11.95
N TRP A 97 5.52 -8.43 10.99
CA TRP A 97 5.47 -7.94 9.62
C TRP A 97 4.98 -6.49 9.53
N ALA A 98 3.86 -6.16 10.18
CA ALA A 98 3.35 -4.79 10.25
C ALA A 98 4.37 -3.83 10.87
N ARG A 99 5.10 -4.25 11.91
CA ARG A 99 6.17 -3.44 12.50
C ARG A 99 7.39 -3.30 11.59
N ALA A 100 7.82 -4.38 10.94
CA ALA A 100 8.95 -4.37 10.03
C ALA A 100 8.70 -3.42 8.83
N SER A 101 7.46 -3.36 8.36
CA SER A 101 7.06 -2.44 7.29
C SER A 101 7.28 -0.96 7.65
N LEU A 102 7.27 -0.59 8.94
CA LEU A 102 7.52 0.76 9.43
C LEU A 102 8.96 1.20 9.15
N TYR A 103 9.92 0.31 9.44
CA TYR A 103 11.34 0.61 9.35
C TYR A 103 11.83 0.65 7.90
N ARG A 104 11.30 -0.22 7.04
CA ARG A 104 11.61 -0.22 5.61
C ARG A 104 11.16 1.05 4.91
N PHE A 105 10.01 1.59 5.33
CA PHE A 105 9.57 2.88 4.81
C PHE A 105 10.58 3.97 5.14
N THR A 106 11.02 4.09 6.39
CA THR A 106 12.00 5.12 6.76
C THR A 106 13.31 4.95 6.01
N GLU A 107 13.83 3.73 5.88
CA GLU A 107 15.12 3.43 5.25
C GLU A 107 15.09 3.64 3.73
N GLN A 108 14.10 3.07 3.03
CA GLN A 108 13.96 3.26 1.57
C GLN A 108 13.64 4.70 1.19
N VAL A 109 12.85 5.40 2.00
CA VAL A 109 12.50 6.80 1.75
C VAL A 109 13.67 7.71 2.02
N THR A 110 14.43 7.52 3.11
CA THR A 110 15.62 8.35 3.33
C THR A 110 16.63 8.16 2.22
N ASP A 111 16.87 6.93 1.78
CA ASP A 111 17.89 6.63 0.77
C ASP A 111 17.46 7.12 -0.62
N SER A 112 16.25 6.76 -1.09
CA SER A 112 15.74 7.18 -2.41
C SER A 112 15.51 8.69 -2.54
N LEU A 113 15.12 9.38 -1.46
CA LEU A 113 14.91 10.82 -1.49
C LEU A 113 16.23 11.61 -1.44
N MET A 114 17.27 11.07 -0.81
CA MET A 114 18.60 11.68 -0.81
C MET A 114 19.25 11.57 -2.19
N ASP A 115 18.93 10.50 -2.94
CA ASP A 115 19.48 10.25 -4.28
C ASP A 115 18.85 11.12 -5.38
N SER A 116 17.70 11.76 -5.11
CA SER A 116 17.03 12.66 -6.06
C SER A 116 17.05 14.12 -5.60
N PRO A 117 17.45 15.09 -6.44
CA PRO A 117 17.39 16.52 -6.09
C PRO A 117 15.97 16.99 -5.75
N ALA A 118 14.94 16.33 -6.32
CA ALA A 118 13.55 16.59 -5.97
C ALA A 118 13.22 16.08 -4.55
N GLY A 119 13.76 14.95 -4.12
CA GLY A 119 13.58 14.40 -2.78
C GLY A 119 14.26 15.24 -1.69
N VAL A 120 15.49 15.68 -1.94
CA VAL A 120 16.21 16.64 -1.09
C VAL A 120 15.41 17.92 -0.92
N SER A 121 14.86 18.49 -2.00
CA SER A 121 14.06 19.71 -1.93
C SER A 121 12.75 19.54 -1.11
N ARG A 122 12.20 18.33 -1.09
CA ARG A 122 10.92 18.02 -0.45
C ARG A 122 11.05 17.75 1.05
N PHE A 123 12.24 17.36 1.52
CA PHE A 123 12.49 17.02 2.92
C PHE A 123 13.54 17.88 3.60
N LEU A 124 14.68 18.10 2.96
CA LEU A 124 15.79 18.85 3.55
C LEU A 124 15.43 20.34 3.68
N ILE A 125 14.80 20.93 2.67
CA ILE A 125 14.39 22.35 2.70
C ILE A 125 13.40 22.63 3.84
N PRO A 126 12.28 21.89 4.01
CA PRO A 126 11.39 22.11 5.14
C PRO A 126 12.07 21.87 6.50
N ALA A 127 12.93 20.86 6.61
CA ALA A 127 13.66 20.57 7.85
C ALA A 127 14.63 21.70 8.20
N VAL A 128 15.44 22.17 7.25
CA VAL A 128 16.35 23.30 7.42
C VAL A 128 15.58 24.58 7.71
N ALA A 129 14.47 24.85 7.01
CA ALA A 129 13.62 26.01 7.28
C ALA A 129 13.03 25.98 8.70
N ALA A 130 12.64 24.80 9.20
CA ALA A 130 12.16 24.65 10.57
C ALA A 130 13.28 24.87 11.61
N VAL A 131 14.48 24.35 11.36
CA VAL A 131 15.66 24.56 12.23
C VAL A 131 16.03 26.04 12.27
N LEU A 132 16.14 26.70 11.10
CA LEU A 132 16.41 28.13 11.01
C LEU A 132 15.31 28.96 11.68
N PHE A 133 14.03 28.57 11.52
CA PHE A 133 12.93 29.22 12.19
C PHE A 133 13.09 29.16 13.72
N LEU A 134 13.37 27.98 14.26
CA LEU A 134 13.58 27.75 15.69
C LEU A 134 14.80 28.48 16.24
N LEU A 135 15.90 28.52 15.49
CA LEU A 135 17.12 29.24 15.86
C LEU A 135 16.96 30.77 15.77
N GLY A 136 16.10 31.26 14.86
CA GLY A 136 15.82 32.69 14.74
C GLY A 136 15.03 33.26 15.92
N ILE A 137 14.26 32.44 16.64
CA ILE A 137 13.52 32.85 17.85
C ILE A 137 14.48 33.40 18.93
N PRO A 138 15.48 32.64 19.43
CA PRO A 138 16.42 33.17 20.42
C PRO A 138 17.32 34.26 19.83
N ALA A 139 17.69 34.17 18.54
CA ALA A 139 18.50 35.21 17.90
C ALA A 139 17.80 36.58 17.89
N LEU A 140 16.50 36.62 17.63
CA LEU A 140 15.73 37.86 17.67
C LEU A 140 15.39 38.29 19.11
N ALA A 141 15.02 37.34 19.97
CA ALA A 141 14.65 37.63 21.35
C ALA A 141 15.81 38.17 22.19
N ILE A 142 17.05 37.73 21.91
CA ILE A 142 18.25 38.16 22.63
C ILE A 142 19.00 39.24 21.84
N GLY A 143 19.09 39.11 20.52
CA GLY A 143 19.88 40.00 19.68
C GLY A 143 19.29 41.41 19.54
N LEU A 144 17.97 41.55 19.43
CA LEU A 144 17.35 42.87 19.31
C LEU A 144 17.51 43.70 20.60
N PRO A 145 17.29 43.17 21.82
CA PRO A 145 17.61 43.90 23.04
C PRO A 145 19.09 44.25 23.19
N LEU A 146 20.01 43.34 22.84
CA LEU A 146 21.46 43.61 22.89
C LEU A 146 21.90 44.72 21.92
N ALA A 147 21.21 44.86 20.79
CA ALA A 147 21.44 45.93 19.82
C ALA A 147 20.77 47.26 20.21
N GLY A 148 20.10 47.34 21.38
CA GLY A 148 19.52 48.58 21.92
C GLY A 148 18.11 48.90 21.42
N TYR A 149 17.41 47.95 20.79
CA TYR A 149 16.02 48.16 20.38
C TYR A 149 15.05 48.10 21.56
N GLU A 150 14.11 49.03 21.62
CA GLU A 150 13.07 49.07 22.65
C GLU A 150 12.09 47.90 22.57
N LEU A 151 11.53 47.52 23.72
CA LEU A 151 10.56 46.44 23.84
C LEU A 151 9.29 46.64 22.97
N SER A 152 8.91 47.91 22.79
CA SER A 152 7.80 48.36 21.93
C SER A 152 7.98 47.94 20.47
N LEU A 153 9.23 47.81 20.01
CA LEU A 153 9.59 47.45 18.63
C LEU A 153 9.99 45.98 18.51
N THR A 154 10.60 45.39 19.53
CA THR A 154 10.99 43.98 19.51
C THR A 154 9.79 43.02 19.56
N LEU A 155 8.77 43.31 20.38
CA LEU A 155 7.56 42.49 20.49
C LEU A 155 6.78 42.34 19.16
N PRO A 156 6.45 43.41 18.42
CA PRO A 156 5.75 43.27 17.14
C PRO A 156 6.59 42.57 16.07
N VAL A 157 7.92 42.77 16.07
CA VAL A 157 8.84 42.05 15.16
C VAL A 157 8.85 40.55 15.48
N LEU A 158 8.91 40.18 16.76
CA LEU A 158 8.86 38.79 17.19
C LEU A 158 7.51 38.15 16.85
N ALA A 159 6.40 38.87 17.08
CA ALA A 159 5.06 38.40 16.75
C ALA A 159 4.88 38.18 15.23
N LEU A 160 5.37 39.12 14.41
CA LEU A 160 5.36 38.99 12.96
C LEU A 160 6.21 37.81 12.49
N TYR A 161 7.41 37.65 13.06
CA TYR A 161 8.29 36.52 12.77
C TYR A 161 7.64 35.18 13.11
N PHE A 162 7.02 35.06 14.29
CA PHE A 162 6.27 33.87 14.67
C PHE A 162 5.11 33.58 13.71
N PHE A 163 4.31 34.59 13.39
CA PHE A 163 3.14 34.40 12.53
C PHE A 163 3.53 33.97 11.11
N VAL A 164 4.46 34.69 10.49
CA VAL A 164 4.90 34.40 9.12
C VAL A 164 5.71 33.10 9.08
N GLY A 165 6.66 32.94 10.00
CA GLY A 165 7.54 31.78 10.06
C GLY A 165 6.78 30.49 10.37
N ALA A 166 5.86 30.49 11.34
CA ALA A 166 5.05 29.30 11.65
C ALA A 166 4.13 28.93 10.48
N ARG A 167 3.54 29.92 9.79
CA ARG A 167 2.69 29.65 8.62
C ARG A 167 3.49 29.11 7.43
N PHE A 168 4.68 29.64 7.19
CA PHE A 168 5.58 29.20 6.13
C PHE A 168 6.12 27.78 6.39
N VAL A 169 6.68 27.55 7.57
CA VAL A 169 7.18 26.23 7.99
C VAL A 169 6.02 25.21 8.02
N GLY A 170 4.87 25.59 8.55
CA GLY A 170 3.68 24.74 8.57
C GLY A 170 3.20 24.36 7.16
N SER A 171 3.21 25.30 6.22
CA SER A 171 2.86 25.04 4.81
C SER A 171 3.86 24.11 4.13
N MET A 172 5.16 24.30 4.34
CA MET A 172 6.18 23.41 3.77
C MET A 172 6.12 22.02 4.38
N MET A 173 5.96 21.91 5.71
CA MET A 173 5.82 20.64 6.40
C MET A 173 4.54 19.90 5.98
N ALA A 174 3.43 20.60 5.70
CA ALA A 174 2.22 19.99 5.18
C ALA A 174 2.41 19.38 3.79
N LYS A 175 3.29 19.93 2.95
CA LYS A 175 3.66 19.37 1.65
C LYS A 175 4.64 18.20 1.75
N ALA A 176 5.44 18.17 2.81
CA ALA A 176 6.35 17.07 3.14
C ALA A 176 5.64 15.91 3.86
N ARG A 177 4.47 16.15 4.46
CA ARG A 177 3.64 15.08 5.03
C ARG A 177 3.18 14.15 3.92
N TYR A 178 3.70 12.93 3.97
CA TYR A 178 3.03 11.78 3.40
C TYR A 178 1.57 11.77 3.84
N PRO A 179 0.63 11.25 3.03
CA PRO A 179 -0.72 10.97 3.49
C PRO A 179 -0.66 9.93 4.63
N GLU A 180 -0.44 10.41 5.86
CA GLU A 180 -0.47 9.66 7.12
C GLU A 180 -1.88 9.16 7.47
N ARG A 181 -2.80 9.16 6.51
CA ARG A 181 -4.22 8.94 6.79
C ARG A 181 -4.55 7.48 7.09
N PHE A 182 -3.68 6.54 6.73
CA PHE A 182 -3.97 5.12 6.90
C PHE A 182 -3.14 4.51 8.03
N LYS A 183 -3.77 4.39 9.19
CA LYS A 183 -3.27 3.56 10.29
C LYS A 183 -3.55 2.10 9.93
N LEU A 184 -2.50 1.31 9.69
CA LEU A 184 -2.63 -0.13 9.58
C LEU A 184 -3.07 -0.70 10.93
N ASN A 185 -4.35 -1.03 11.06
CA ASN A 185 -4.89 -1.69 12.25
C ASN A 185 -4.42 -3.15 12.30
N ARG A 186 -4.36 -3.74 13.50
CA ARG A 186 -3.98 -5.14 13.72
C ARG A 186 -4.82 -6.10 12.89
N TYR A 187 -6.15 -5.96 12.94
CA TYR A 187 -7.07 -6.82 12.19
C TYR A 187 -6.83 -6.75 10.68
N LEU A 188 -6.59 -5.55 10.16
CA LEU A 188 -6.29 -5.36 8.74
C LEU A 188 -4.94 -5.98 8.35
N ALA A 189 -3.95 -5.94 9.24
CA ALA A 189 -2.66 -6.60 9.00
C ALA A 189 -2.79 -8.14 9.03
N GLU A 190 -3.62 -8.69 9.92
CA GLU A 190 -3.92 -10.13 9.98
C GLU A 190 -4.64 -10.58 8.70
N ASP A 191 -5.62 -9.80 8.24
CA ASP A 191 -6.32 -10.03 6.97
C ASP A 191 -5.40 -10.02 5.75
N LEU A 192 -4.54 -9.00 5.62
CA LEU A 192 -3.56 -8.93 4.53
C LEU A 192 -2.55 -10.07 4.62
N TYR A 193 -2.21 -10.51 5.84
CA TYR A 193 -1.32 -11.65 6.04
C TYR A 193 -1.97 -12.94 5.54
N LEU A 194 -3.26 -13.17 5.87
CA LEU A 194 -4.01 -14.31 5.36
C LEU A 194 -4.09 -14.33 3.83
N ASP A 195 -4.29 -13.17 3.19
CA ASP A 195 -4.29 -13.07 1.73
C ASP A 195 -2.97 -13.55 1.11
N VAL A 196 -1.85 -13.24 1.76
CA VAL A 196 -0.53 -13.71 1.32
C VAL A 196 -0.38 -15.21 1.55
N VAL A 197 -0.88 -15.73 2.67
CA VAL A 197 -0.88 -17.18 2.96
C VAL A 197 -1.71 -17.92 1.91
N ASP A 198 -2.90 -17.44 1.57
CA ASP A 198 -3.79 -18.07 0.59
C ASP A 198 -3.19 -18.11 -0.81
N ALA A 199 -2.59 -16.99 -1.25
CA ALA A 199 -1.87 -16.94 -2.51
C ALA A 199 -0.64 -17.87 -2.51
N THR A 200 0.04 -18.00 -1.35
CA THR A 200 1.18 -18.91 -1.19
C THR A 200 0.73 -20.38 -1.23
N LEU A 201 -0.42 -20.71 -0.63
CA LEU A 201 -1.05 -22.03 -0.73
C LEU A 201 -1.35 -22.40 -2.17
N VAL A 202 -2.02 -21.51 -2.91
CA VAL A 202 -2.29 -21.74 -4.34
C VAL A 202 -1.00 -21.99 -5.11
N ARG A 203 0.05 -21.21 -4.82
CA ARG A 203 1.33 -21.39 -5.49
C ARG A 203 1.97 -22.75 -5.20
N ILE A 204 1.99 -23.17 -3.93
CA ILE A 204 2.52 -24.48 -3.54
C ILE A 204 1.74 -25.61 -4.24
N LEU A 205 0.42 -25.50 -4.31
CA LEU A 205 -0.43 -26.47 -5.01
C LEU A 205 -0.14 -26.51 -6.52
N GLN A 206 0.04 -25.35 -7.16
CA GLN A 206 0.43 -25.26 -8.57
C GLN A 206 1.81 -25.86 -8.83
N ASP A 207 2.78 -25.60 -7.97
CA ASP A 207 4.14 -26.15 -8.09
C ASP A 207 4.15 -27.68 -7.92
N LYS A 208 3.22 -28.22 -7.12
CA LYS A 208 2.97 -29.66 -6.96
C LYS A 208 2.15 -30.28 -8.10
N GLY A 209 1.66 -29.47 -9.05
CA GLY A 209 0.84 -29.92 -10.17
C GLY A 209 -0.61 -30.27 -9.79
N THR A 210 -1.08 -29.85 -8.61
CA THR A 210 -2.47 -30.07 -8.19
C THR A 210 -3.41 -29.20 -9.01
N GLU A 211 -4.48 -29.79 -9.54
CA GLU A 211 -5.52 -29.06 -10.25
C GLU A 211 -6.41 -28.32 -9.24
N ILE A 212 -6.54 -27.01 -9.42
CA ILE A 212 -7.37 -26.15 -8.57
C ILE A 212 -8.45 -25.57 -9.48
N ASP A 213 -9.70 -25.56 -9.01
CA ASP A 213 -10.77 -24.88 -9.71
C ASP A 213 -10.41 -23.40 -9.99
N PRO A 214 -10.54 -22.92 -11.23
CA PRO A 214 -10.11 -21.56 -11.61
C PRO A 214 -10.90 -20.46 -10.89
N VAL A 215 -12.11 -20.73 -10.41
CA VAL A 215 -12.85 -19.76 -9.58
C VAL A 215 -12.16 -19.63 -8.22
N THR A 216 -11.93 -20.76 -7.56
CA THR A 216 -11.24 -20.86 -6.26
C THR A 216 -9.83 -20.26 -6.31
N GLU A 217 -9.05 -20.58 -7.35
CA GLU A 217 -7.72 -20.02 -7.57
C GLU A 217 -7.74 -18.48 -7.67
N ARG A 218 -8.71 -17.92 -8.42
CA ARG A 218 -8.87 -16.47 -8.55
C ARG A 218 -9.26 -15.82 -7.23
N MET A 219 -10.11 -16.45 -6.42
CA MET A 219 -10.52 -15.93 -5.12
C MET A 219 -9.36 -15.92 -4.12
N ALA A 220 -8.61 -17.01 -4.02
CA ALA A 220 -7.43 -17.10 -3.15
C ALA A 220 -6.32 -16.10 -3.55
N ASN A 221 -6.11 -15.88 -4.85
CA ASN A 221 -5.13 -14.92 -5.34
C ASN A 221 -5.60 -13.46 -5.34
N ARG A 222 -6.89 -13.18 -5.14
CA ARG A 222 -7.46 -11.83 -5.26
C ARG A 222 -6.81 -10.84 -4.29
N GLY A 223 -6.70 -11.23 -3.02
CA GLY A 223 -6.12 -10.36 -1.99
C GLY A 223 -4.67 -9.98 -2.31
N TRP A 224 -3.86 -10.97 -2.67
CA TRP A 224 -2.47 -10.74 -3.08
C TRP A 224 -2.34 -9.86 -4.32
N ARG A 225 -3.17 -10.09 -5.36
CA ARG A 225 -3.18 -9.23 -6.56
C ARG A 225 -3.57 -7.79 -6.25
N ASP A 226 -4.53 -7.58 -5.35
CA ASP A 226 -4.92 -6.24 -4.91
C ASP A 226 -3.77 -5.55 -4.15
N ILE A 227 -3.05 -6.29 -3.29
CA ILE A 227 -1.85 -5.79 -2.61
C ILE A 227 -0.79 -5.37 -3.63
N GLN A 228 -0.48 -6.21 -4.62
CA GLN A 228 0.50 -5.91 -5.67
C GLN A 228 0.10 -4.70 -6.52
N ALA A 229 -1.17 -4.60 -6.92
CA ALA A 229 -1.67 -3.48 -7.70
C ALA A 229 -1.56 -2.16 -6.93
N VAL A 230 -1.86 -2.18 -5.63
CA VAL A 230 -1.67 -1.02 -4.76
C VAL A 230 -0.20 -0.70 -4.56
N ALA A 231 0.65 -1.71 -4.37
CA ALA A 231 2.08 -1.53 -4.19
C ALA A 231 2.70 -0.80 -5.39
N ALA A 232 2.40 -1.26 -6.60
CA ALA A 232 2.85 -0.63 -7.84
C ALA A 232 2.35 0.82 -8.00
N LYS A 233 1.09 1.09 -7.63
CA LYS A 233 0.53 2.45 -7.66
C LYS A 233 1.18 3.38 -6.65
N VAL A 234 1.53 2.85 -5.47
CA VAL A 234 2.26 3.61 -4.45
C VAL A 234 3.67 3.95 -4.93
N GLU A 235 4.38 2.99 -5.53
CA GLU A 235 5.70 3.23 -6.14
C GLU A 235 5.63 4.33 -7.23
N GLU A 236 4.63 4.26 -8.11
CA GLU A 236 4.40 5.28 -9.15
C GLU A 236 4.17 6.69 -8.56
N ILE A 237 3.38 6.81 -7.48
CA ILE A 237 3.08 8.10 -6.84
C ILE A 237 4.30 8.70 -6.16
N TYR A 238 5.15 7.87 -5.55
CA TYR A 238 6.29 8.33 -4.76
C TYR A 238 7.60 8.37 -5.54
N SER A 239 7.62 7.94 -6.81
CA SER A 239 8.83 7.83 -7.62
C SER A 239 9.97 7.18 -6.83
N LEU A 240 9.66 6.04 -6.20
CA LEU A 240 10.65 5.13 -5.62
C LEU A 240 11.30 4.30 -6.71
#